data_AF-A0A1Y5RQM7-F1
#
_entry.id   AF-A0A1Y5RQM7-F1
#
_cell.length_a   1.000
_cell.length_b   1.000
_cell.length_c   1.000
_cell.angle_alpha   90.00
_cell.angle_beta   90.00
_cell.angle_gamma   90.00
#
_symmetry.space_group_name_H-M   'P 1'
#
loop_
_entity.id
_entity.type
_entity.pdbx_description
1 polymer ?
#
loop_
_entity_poly.entity_id
_entity_poly.type
_entity_poly.pdbx_seq_one_letter_code
_entity_poly.pdbx_strand_id
1 'polypeptide(L)'
;MSVSRRDRRIGFSIIGFLVAVMALAAVWPKPAYSERVLEKIGCVAAAVALHQHLFDRFEAGLPAPDFLREFEGRHSRLLAYTRSLNRSGDRHAHAIRPVMIEAETARDAAVDIDSDAYVFEAWTNLQACQDRLFAAPA
;
A
#
# COMPACT_ATOMS: atom_id res chain seq x y z
N MET A 1 -3.64 -19.90 -37.55
CA MET A 1 -2.89 -19.17 -36.50
C MET A 1 -2.63 -20.13 -35.35
N SER A 2 -1.44 -20.73 -35.29
CA SER A 2 -1.07 -21.67 -34.23
C SER A 2 -0.68 -20.89 -32.99
N VAL A 3 -1.52 -20.93 -31.96
CA VAL A 3 -1.21 -20.41 -30.63
C VAL A 3 0.10 -21.07 -30.15
N SER A 4 1.13 -20.26 -29.95
CA SER A 4 2.47 -20.74 -29.58
C SER A 4 2.42 -21.42 -28.22
N ARG A 5 3.13 -22.54 -28.04
CA ARG A 5 3.25 -23.24 -26.74
C ARG A 5 3.81 -22.33 -25.62
N ARG A 6 4.43 -21.18 -25.95
CA ARG A 6 4.88 -20.16 -24.99
C ARG A 6 3.73 -19.36 -24.37
N ASP A 7 2.75 -18.93 -25.16
CA ASP A 7 1.62 -18.12 -24.65
C ASP A 7 0.77 -18.90 -23.65
N ARG A 8 0.66 -20.21 -23.86
CA ARG A 8 -0.04 -21.10 -22.93
C ARG A 8 0.70 -21.22 -21.59
N ARG A 9 2.04 -21.24 -21.57
CA ARG A 9 2.83 -21.34 -20.33
C ARG A 9 2.73 -20.09 -19.47
N ILE A 10 2.72 -18.90 -20.09
CA ILE A 10 2.58 -17.62 -19.38
C ILE A 10 1.20 -17.53 -18.70
N GLY A 11 0.13 -17.92 -19.41
CA GLY A 11 -1.21 -17.96 -18.84
C GLY A 11 -1.35 -18.93 -17.65
N PHE A 12 -0.71 -20.09 -17.70
CA PHE A 12 -0.71 -21.04 -16.57
C PHE A 12 0.09 -20.53 -15.35
N SER A 13 1.18 -19.80 -15.54
CA SER A 13 1.92 -19.18 -14.43
C SER A 13 1.12 -18.08 -13.74
N ILE A 14 0.39 -17.26 -14.51
CA ILE A 14 -0.46 -16.20 -13.95
C ILE A 14 -1.65 -16.79 -13.19
N ILE A 15 -2.32 -17.80 -13.76
CA ILE A 15 -3.43 -18.49 -13.10
C ILE A 15 -2.94 -19.23 -11.84
N GLY A 16 -1.79 -19.89 -11.91
CA GLY A 16 -1.18 -20.56 -10.75
C GLY A 16 -0.81 -19.59 -9.63
N PHE A 17 -0.29 -18.41 -9.97
CA PHE A 17 -0.01 -17.34 -9.02
C PHE A 17 -1.30 -16.79 -8.39
N LEU A 18 -2.34 -16.51 -9.19
CA LEU A 18 -3.63 -16.03 -8.68
C LEU A 18 -4.31 -17.04 -7.75
N VAL A 19 -4.24 -18.34 -8.08
CA VAL A 19 -4.77 -19.42 -7.23
C VAL A 19 -3.95 -19.55 -5.95
N ALA A 20 -2.62 -19.41 -6.00
CA ALA A 20 -1.76 -19.42 -4.82
C ALA A 20 -2.02 -18.20 -3.91
N VAL A 21 -2.24 -17.00 -4.49
CA VAL A 21 -2.62 -15.78 -3.76
C VAL A 21 -4.00 -15.92 -3.11
N MET A 22 -4.98 -16.46 -3.84
CA MET A 22 -6.33 -16.75 -3.32
C MET A 22 -6.29 -17.80 -2.19
N ALA A 23 -5.44 -18.83 -2.32
CA ALA A 23 -5.24 -19.84 -1.29
C ALA A 23 -4.54 -19.25 -0.06
N LEU A 24 -3.56 -18.35 -0.25
CA LEU A 24 -2.88 -17.65 0.84
C LEU A 24 -3.84 -16.71 1.59
N ALA A 25 -4.71 -16.02 0.85
CA ALA A 25 -5.76 -15.15 1.40
C ALA A 25 -6.86 -15.93 2.16
N ALA A 26 -7.11 -17.19 1.80
CA ALA A 26 -8.05 -18.06 2.50
C ALA A 26 -7.48 -18.65 3.81
N VAL A 27 -6.15 -18.75 3.93
CA VAL A 27 -5.47 -19.35 5.09
C VAL A 27 -5.27 -18.34 6.23
N TRP A 28 -5.31 -17.04 5.95
CA TRP A 28 -5.25 -16.02 6.99
C TRP A 28 -6.67 -15.70 7.45
N PRO A 29 -7.05 -16.02 8.71
CA PRO A 29 -8.35 -15.59 9.21
C PRO A 29 -8.38 -14.07 9.17
N LYS A 30 -9.20 -13.50 8.29
CA LYS A 30 -9.53 -12.07 8.32
C LYS A 30 -10.06 -11.80 9.71
N PRO A 31 -9.34 -11.07 10.56
CA PRO A 31 -9.85 -10.82 11.88
C PRO A 31 -11.07 -9.92 11.73
N ALA A 32 -12.06 -10.07 12.60
CA ALA A 32 -13.27 -9.25 12.59
C ALA A 32 -12.92 -7.82 13.00
N TYR A 33 -12.31 -7.07 12.09
CA TYR A 33 -11.96 -5.68 12.24
C TYR A 33 -13.10 -4.83 11.68
N SER A 34 -13.37 -3.69 12.32
CA SER A 34 -14.27 -2.73 11.72
C SER A 34 -13.66 -2.18 10.44
N GLU A 35 -14.48 -1.92 9.43
CA GLU A 35 -14.05 -1.36 8.14
C GLU A 35 -13.23 -0.08 8.34
N ARG A 36 -13.61 0.74 9.33
CA ARG A 36 -12.89 1.97 9.69
C ARG A 36 -11.46 1.75 10.18
N VAL A 37 -11.18 0.63 10.87
CA VAL A 37 -9.81 0.30 11.30
C VAL A 37 -8.99 -0.19 10.12
N LEU A 38 -9.57 -1.02 9.25
CA LEU A 38 -8.91 -1.48 8.03
C LEU A 38 -8.59 -0.33 7.08
N GLU A 39 -9.52 0.61 6.91
CA GLU A 39 -9.31 1.81 6.13
C GLU A 39 -8.16 2.66 6.69
N LYS A 40 -8.10 2.84 8.00
CA LYS A 40 -6.97 3.54 8.66
C LYS A 40 -5.64 2.86 8.40
N ILE A 41 -5.57 1.55 8.56
CA ILE A 41 -4.36 0.76 8.32
C ILE A 41 -3.97 0.84 6.84
N GLY A 42 -4.94 0.79 5.92
CA GLY A 42 -4.71 1.00 4.49
C GLY A 42 -4.12 2.37 4.17
N CYS A 43 -4.62 3.45 4.76
CA CYS A 43 -4.05 4.78 4.57
C CYS A 43 -2.61 4.87 5.09
N VAL A 44 -2.30 4.25 6.23
CA VAL A 44 -0.91 4.15 6.74
C VAL A 44 -0.05 3.40 5.74
N ALA A 45 -0.53 2.29 5.18
CA ALA A 45 0.24 1.44 4.27
C ALA A 45 0.59 2.18 2.98
N ALA A 46 -0.38 2.87 2.40
CA ALA A 46 -0.16 3.72 1.24
C ALA A 46 0.85 4.84 1.53
N ALA A 47 0.80 5.46 2.71
CA ALA A 47 1.75 6.50 3.09
C ALA A 47 3.18 5.96 3.25
N VAL A 48 3.34 4.78 3.85
CA VAL A 48 4.66 4.13 4.00
C VAL A 48 5.21 3.71 2.65
N ALA A 49 4.39 3.11 1.78
CA ALA A 49 4.81 2.71 0.44
C ALA A 49 5.28 3.91 -0.39
N LEU A 50 4.52 5.02 -0.36
CA LEU A 50 4.91 6.27 -1.03
C LEU A 50 6.20 6.85 -0.42
N HIS A 51 6.35 6.84 0.91
CA HIS A 51 7.57 7.32 1.57
C HIS A 51 8.80 6.53 1.13
N GLN A 52 8.71 5.20 1.12
CA GLN A 52 9.81 4.32 0.69
C GLN A 52 10.19 4.63 -0.76
N HIS A 53 9.21 4.76 -1.66
CA HIS A 53 9.50 5.09 -3.06
C HIS A 53 10.16 6.47 -3.22
N LEU A 54 9.66 7.48 -2.51
CA LEU A 54 10.26 8.82 -2.54
C LEU A 54 11.71 8.78 -2.04
N PHE A 55 11.97 8.00 -0.98
CA PHE A 55 13.31 7.79 -0.46
C PHE A 55 14.24 7.13 -1.51
N ASP A 56 13.79 6.06 -2.16
CA ASP A 56 14.55 5.37 -3.21
C ASP A 56 14.86 6.32 -4.39
N ARG A 57 13.88 7.15 -4.78
CA ARG A 57 14.07 8.20 -5.79
C ARG A 57 15.12 9.23 -5.36
N PHE A 58 15.14 9.64 -4.09
CA PHE A 58 16.16 10.54 -3.57
C PHE A 58 17.55 9.93 -3.59
N GLU A 59 17.67 8.65 -3.20
CA GLU A 59 18.95 7.94 -3.29
C GLU A 59 19.43 7.81 -4.74
N ALA A 60 18.51 7.69 -5.70
CA ALA A 60 18.80 7.73 -7.12
C ALA A 60 19.11 9.14 -7.68
N GLY A 61 19.08 10.19 -6.85
CA GLY A 61 19.38 11.56 -7.25
C GLY A 61 18.26 12.27 -8.01
N LEU A 62 17.03 11.75 -7.96
CA LEU A 62 15.88 12.40 -8.57
C LEU A 62 15.39 13.60 -7.74
N PRO A 63 14.83 14.63 -8.39
CA PRO A 63 14.33 15.80 -7.70
C PRO A 63 13.14 15.45 -6.78
N ALA A 64 13.05 16.18 -5.67
CA ALA A 64 11.89 16.11 -4.79
C ALA A 64 10.63 16.55 -5.53
N PRO A 65 9.49 15.86 -5.37
CA PRO A 65 8.22 16.43 -5.76
C PRO A 65 7.90 17.66 -4.90
N ASP A 66 7.17 18.61 -5.48
CA ASP A 66 6.74 19.85 -4.86
C ASP A 66 5.91 19.65 -3.57
N PHE A 67 5.16 18.55 -3.52
CA PHE A 67 4.32 18.18 -2.38
C PHE A 67 5.08 17.52 -1.21
N LEU A 68 6.40 17.25 -1.33
CA LEU A 68 7.17 16.49 -0.34
C LEU A 68 6.95 17.01 1.10
N ARG A 69 7.02 18.32 1.28
CA ARG A 69 6.86 18.95 2.61
C ARG A 69 5.47 18.72 3.20
N GLU A 70 4.43 18.78 2.38
CA GLU A 70 3.06 18.48 2.84
C GLU A 70 2.93 16.99 3.19
N PHE A 71 3.50 16.14 2.34
CA PHE A 71 3.54 14.70 2.55
C PHE A 71 4.22 14.33 3.87
N GLU A 72 5.40 14.87 4.20
CA GLU A 72 6.10 14.58 5.44
C GLU A 72 5.28 14.92 6.69
N GLY A 73 4.57 16.05 6.67
CA GLY A 73 3.67 16.46 7.77
C GLY A 73 2.49 15.50 7.92
N ARG A 74 1.92 15.06 6.80
CA ARG A 74 0.82 14.09 6.72
C ARG A 74 1.26 12.68 7.13
N HIS A 75 2.42 12.22 6.68
CA HIS A 75 3.02 10.93 6.98
C HIS A 75 3.34 10.81 8.47
N SER A 76 3.90 11.86 9.08
CA SER A 76 4.21 11.89 10.51
C SER A 76 2.99 11.64 11.40
N ARG A 77 1.82 12.19 11.02
CA ARG A 77 0.55 11.96 11.75
C ARG A 77 0.08 10.51 11.65
N LEU A 78 0.22 9.90 10.48
CA LEU A 78 -0.13 8.49 10.27
C LEU A 78 0.81 7.55 11.03
N LEU A 79 2.12 7.82 11.06
CA LEU A 79 3.08 7.03 11.85
C LEU A 79 2.80 7.09 13.36
N ALA A 80 2.35 8.23 13.88
CA ALA A 80 1.94 8.36 15.27
C ALA A 80 0.77 7.41 15.60
N TYR A 81 -0.18 7.25 14.68
CA TYR A 81 -1.29 6.28 14.81
C TYR A 81 -0.78 4.83 14.84
N THR A 82 0.12 4.44 13.93
CA THR A 82 0.73 3.10 13.91
C THR A 82 1.45 2.78 15.21
N ARG A 83 2.23 3.73 15.74
CA ARG A 83 2.90 3.58 17.04
C ARG A 83 1.92 3.41 18.19
N SER A 84 0.78 4.10 18.15
CA SER A 84 -0.29 3.94 19.15
C SER A 84 -0.87 2.52 19.12
N LEU A 85 -1.16 1.98 17.93
CA LEU A 85 -1.67 0.61 17.77
C LEU A 85 -0.68 -0.47 18.24
N ASN A 86 0.62 -0.27 18.01
CA ASN A 86 1.63 -1.23 18.46
C ASN A 86 1.84 -1.20 19.98
N ARG A 87 1.69 -0.03 20.63
CA ARG A 87 1.90 0.12 22.08
C ARG A 87 0.74 -0.40 22.92
N SER A 88 -0.49 -0.37 22.42
CA SER A 88 -1.65 -0.88 23.15
C SER A 88 -1.66 -2.42 23.26
N GLY A 89 -0.68 -3.13 22.70
CA GLY A 89 -0.74 -4.58 22.55
C GLY A 89 -1.96 -4.99 21.74
N ASP A 90 -2.43 -4.09 20.87
CA ASP A 90 -3.73 -4.22 20.23
C ASP A 90 -3.76 -5.46 19.35
N ARG A 91 -4.90 -6.15 19.36
CA ARG A 91 -5.15 -7.28 18.46
C ARG A 91 -5.11 -6.87 16.97
N HIS A 92 -5.01 -5.57 16.70
CA HIS A 92 -4.85 -4.97 15.38
C HIS A 92 -3.41 -4.95 14.86
N ALA A 93 -2.38 -5.12 15.70
CA ALA A 93 -0.98 -5.09 15.26
C ALA A 93 -0.69 -6.18 14.20
N HIS A 94 -1.32 -7.35 14.32
CA HIS A 94 -1.21 -8.44 13.35
C HIS A 94 -1.86 -8.14 11.99
N ALA A 95 -2.80 -7.18 11.93
CA ALA A 95 -3.46 -6.75 10.69
C ALA A 95 -2.58 -5.85 9.84
N ILE A 96 -1.65 -5.14 10.48
CA ILE A 96 -0.85 -4.11 9.83
C ILE A 96 0.08 -4.76 8.80
N ARG A 97 0.75 -5.84 9.17
CA ARG A 97 1.79 -6.45 8.35
C ARG A 97 1.29 -6.94 6.98
N PRO A 98 0.16 -7.68 6.86
CA PRO A 98 -0.37 -8.05 5.55
C PRO A 98 -0.70 -6.86 4.66
N VAL A 99 -1.34 -5.83 5.22
CA VAL A 99 -1.74 -4.64 4.47
C VAL A 99 -0.52 -3.85 4.00
N MET A 100 0.56 -3.80 4.80
CA MET A 100 1.84 -3.23 4.35
C MET A 100 2.42 -4.00 3.17
N ILE A 101 2.45 -5.34 3.24
CA ILE A 101 2.97 -6.19 2.15
C ILE A 101 2.15 -6.01 0.87
N GLU A 102 0.82 -5.95 0.99
CA GLU A 102 -0.06 -5.69 -0.15
C GLU A 102 0.22 -4.31 -0.78
N ALA A 103 0.40 -3.28 0.05
CA ALA A 103 0.71 -1.93 -0.42
C ALA A 103 2.11 -1.84 -1.09
N GLU A 104 3.12 -2.50 -0.52
CA GLU A 104 4.46 -2.59 -1.09
C GLU A 104 4.43 -3.32 -2.45
N THR A 105 3.72 -4.46 -2.52
CA THR A 105 3.55 -5.22 -3.77
C THR A 105 2.83 -4.40 -4.84
N ALA A 106 1.77 -3.67 -4.45
CA ALA A 106 1.03 -2.81 -5.36
C ALA A 106 1.86 -1.62 -5.86
N ARG A 107 2.69 -1.02 -4.98
CA ARG A 107 3.67 -0.01 -5.37
C ARG A 107 4.64 -0.59 -6.40
N ASP A 108 5.30 -1.69 -6.10
CA ASP A 108 6.36 -2.24 -6.96
C ASP A 108 5.82 -2.50 -8.37
N ALA A 109 4.63 -3.08 -8.47
CA ALA A 109 3.96 -3.30 -9.75
C ALA A 109 3.64 -1.99 -10.50
N ALA A 110 3.23 -0.93 -9.79
CA ALA A 110 2.92 0.37 -10.40
C ALA A 110 4.18 1.14 -10.82
N VAL A 111 5.23 1.11 -9.98
CA VAL A 111 6.52 1.77 -10.24
C VAL A 111 7.22 1.15 -11.44
N ASP A 112 7.16 -0.17 -11.60
CA ASP A 112 7.70 -0.88 -12.77
C ASP A 112 7.02 -0.45 -14.08
N ILE A 113 5.80 0.05 -14.02
CA ILE A 113 5.07 0.60 -15.18
C ILE A 113 5.43 2.07 -15.40
N ASP A 114 5.20 2.90 -14.39
CA ASP A 114 5.45 4.35 -14.43
C ASP A 114 5.61 4.93 -13.01
N SER A 115 6.87 5.19 -12.63
CA SER A 115 7.25 5.75 -11.34
C SER A 115 6.68 7.16 -11.10
N ASP A 116 6.58 8.01 -12.12
CA ASP A 116 6.10 9.39 -11.95
C ASP A 116 4.58 9.41 -11.80
N ALA A 117 3.87 8.61 -12.62
CA ALA A 117 2.43 8.43 -12.47
C ALA A 117 2.09 7.84 -11.09
N TYR A 118 2.83 6.83 -10.63
CA TYR A 118 2.64 6.25 -9.30
C TYR A 118 2.76 7.32 -8.20
N VAL A 119 3.81 8.15 -8.22
CA VAL A 119 4.02 9.19 -7.21
C VAL A 119 2.85 10.16 -7.14
N PHE A 120 2.35 10.61 -8.28
CA PHE A 120 1.21 11.54 -8.35
C PHE A 120 -0.10 10.90 -7.88
N GLU A 121 -0.41 9.69 -8.36
CA GLU A 121 -1.64 8.98 -8.00
C GLU A 121 -1.66 8.57 -6.53
N ALA A 122 -0.55 8.02 -6.03
CA ALA A 122 -0.42 7.62 -4.63
C ALA A 122 -0.58 8.83 -3.69
N TRP A 123 -0.02 9.98 -4.07
CA TRP A 123 -0.19 11.22 -3.31
C TRP A 123 -1.65 11.68 -3.28
N THR A 124 -2.30 11.74 -4.44
CA THR A 124 -3.70 12.18 -4.56
C THR A 124 -4.63 11.27 -3.76
N ASN A 125 -4.43 9.96 -3.86
CA ASN A 125 -5.21 8.97 -3.11
C ASN A 125 -4.96 9.08 -1.60
N LEU A 126 -3.71 9.34 -1.19
CA LEU A 126 -3.37 9.50 0.22
C LEU A 126 -4.03 10.75 0.81
N GLN A 127 -4.07 11.87 0.09
CA GLN A 127 -4.79 13.07 0.52
C GLN A 127 -6.27 12.75 0.77
N ALA A 128 -6.95 12.12 -0.19
CA ALA A 128 -8.35 11.72 -0.04
C ALA A 128 -8.57 10.71 1.10
N CYS A 129 -7.61 9.82 1.34
CA CYS A 129 -7.64 8.87 2.45
C CYS A 129 -7.60 9.61 3.80
N GLN A 130 -6.64 10.51 3.95
CA GLN A 130 -6.46 11.25 5.19
C GLN A 130 -7.60 12.22 5.48
N ASP A 131 -8.11 12.91 4.45
CA ASP A 131 -9.21 13.85 4.63
C ASP A 131 -10.45 13.12 5.13
N ARG A 132 -10.72 11.89 4.67
CA ARG A 132 -11.79 11.03 5.21
C ARG A 132 -11.50 10.54 6.64
N LEU A 133 -10.25 10.24 6.97
CA LEU A 133 -9.87 9.77 8.31
C LEU A 133 -9.95 10.86 9.38
N PHE A 134 -9.63 12.10 9.01
CA PHE A 134 -9.48 13.23 9.92
C PHE A 134 -10.55 14.32 9.74
N ALA A 135 -11.50 14.16 8.82
CA ALA A 135 -12.72 14.95 8.83
C ALA A 135 -13.36 14.83 10.22
N ALA A 136 -13.55 15.97 10.89
CA ALA A 136 -14.28 16.01 12.14
C ALA A 136 -15.68 15.41 11.92
N PRO A 137 -16.24 14.64 12.88
CA PRO A 137 -17.64 14.30 12.81
C PRO A 137 -18.45 15.61 12.76
N ALA A 138 -19.32 15.72 11.77
CA ALA A 138 -20.26 16.83 11.63
C ALA A 138 -21.23 16.89 12.82
#